data_AF-A0A662FAP9-F1
#
_entry.id   AF-A0A662FAP9-F1
#
_cell.length_a   1.000
_cell.length_b   1.000
_cell.length_c   1.000
_cell.angle_alpha   90.00
_cell.angle_beta   90.00
_cell.angle_gamma   90.00
#
_symmetry.space_group_name_H-M   'P 1'
#
loop_
_entity.id
_entity.type
_entity.pdbx_description
1 polymer ?
#
loop_
_entity_poly.entity_id
_entity_poly.type
_entity_poly.pdbx_seq_one_letter_code
_entity_poly.pdbx_strand_id
1 'polypeptide(L)' 'MTLRLYNSIECKIFKNSNKLASRFIRGHLSGLLSEILKTNLRAIESKCIAKRHPYCEFHTKTPTT' A
#
# COMPACT_ATOMS: atom_id res chain seq x y z
N MET A 1 -2.82 -10.98 3.69
CA MET A 1 -4.06 -10.17 3.81
C MET A 1 -4.07 -9.13 2.70
N THR A 2 -5.25 -8.76 2.19
CA THR A 2 -5.40 -7.76 1.13
C THR A 2 -6.16 -6.55 1.64
N LEU A 3 -5.58 -5.35 1.53
CA LEU A 3 -6.20 -4.08 1.88
C LEU A 3 -6.50 -3.29 0.60
N ARG A 4 -7.69 -2.69 0.55
CA ARG A 4 -8.10 -1.80 -0.54
C ARG A 4 -8.27 -0.40 0.00
N LEU A 5 -7.51 0.55 -0.55
CA LEU A 5 -7.60 1.96 -0.21
C LEU A 5 -8.31 2.69 -1.34
N TYR A 6 -9.49 3.22 -1.03
CA TYR A 6 -10.28 4.03 -1.92
C TYR A 6 -9.99 5.52 -1.66
N ASN A 7 -10.06 6.33 -2.72
CA ASN A 7 -10.05 7.79 -2.62
C ASN A 7 -8.79 8.41 -1.96
N SER A 8 -7.62 7.76 -2.05
CA SER A 8 -6.38 8.32 -1.49
C SER A 8 -5.97 9.63 -2.17
N ILE A 9 -5.92 10.72 -1.41
CA ILE A 9 -5.50 12.04 -1.88
C ILE A 9 -4.04 11.99 -2.35
N GLU A 10 -3.16 11.31 -1.61
CA GLU A 10 -1.76 11.09 -1.98
C GLU A 10 -1.65 10.48 -3.39
N CYS A 11 -2.41 9.41 -3.65
CA CYS A 11 -2.37 8.74 -4.95
C CYS A 11 -3.06 9.53 -6.07
N LYS A 12 -3.99 10.42 -5.73
CA LYS A 12 -4.61 11.36 -6.67
C LYS A 12 -3.66 12.50 -7.06
N ILE A 13 -2.84 12.98 -6.14
CA ILE A 13 -1.83 14.02 -6.41
C ILE A 13 -0.76 13.48 -7.38
N PHE A 14 -0.35 12.22 -7.20
CA PHE A 14 0.60 11.55 -8.10
C PHE A 14 -0.05 10.89 -9.33
N LYS A 15 -1.32 11.21 -9.63
CA LYS A 15 -2.00 10.73 -10.83
C LYS A 15 -1.25 11.22 -12.07
N ASN A 16 -0.75 10.28 -12.89
CA ASN A 16 0.18 10.46 -14.03
C ASN A 16 1.68 10.34 -13.74
N SER A 17 2.11 10.10 -12.49
CA SER A 17 3.53 9.79 -12.22
C SER A 17 3.94 8.39 -12.73
N ASN A 18 2.95 7.54 -13.07
CA ASN A 18 3.09 6.14 -13.50
C ASN A 18 3.90 5.25 -12.53
N LYS A 19 4.17 5.76 -11.33
CA LYS A 19 4.90 5.11 -10.24
C LYS A 19 3.96 4.82 -9.07
N LEU A 20 4.37 3.83 -8.28
CA LEU A 20 3.72 3.47 -7.02
C LEU A 20 3.96 4.61 -6.03
N ALA A 21 2.92 5.42 -5.80
CA ALA A 21 3.03 6.68 -5.06
C ALA A 21 2.75 6.52 -3.56
N SER A 22 2.13 5.40 -3.15
CA SER A 22 1.68 5.15 -1.76
C SER A 22 2.82 4.82 -0.79
N ARG A 23 3.94 5.52 -0.87
CA ARG A 23 5.16 5.20 -0.12
C ARG A 23 4.96 5.50 1.37
N PHE A 24 4.17 6.53 1.69
CA PHE A 24 3.80 6.89 3.06
C PHE A 24 2.84 5.85 3.65
N ILE A 25 1.70 5.62 2.98
CA ILE A 25 0.69 4.63 3.41
C ILE A 25 1.31 3.25 3.58
N ARG A 26 2.18 2.82 2.64
CA ARG A 26 2.82 1.49 2.70
C ARG A 26 3.69 1.30 3.94
N GLY A 27 4.41 2.34 4.37
CA GLY A 27 5.23 2.30 5.58
C GLY A 27 4.38 2.14 6.83
N HIS A 28 3.37 3.01 6.98
CA HIS A 28 2.44 2.95 8.10
C HIS A 28 1.68 1.63 8.18
N LEU A 29 1.17 1.13 7.06
CA LEU A 29 0.48 -0.17 7.02
C LEU A 29 1.40 -1.30 7.46
N SER A 30 2.64 -1.33 6.97
CA SER A 30 3.59 -2.39 7.32
C SER A 30 3.94 -2.36 8.81
N GLY A 31 4.25 -1.19 9.36
CA GLY A 31 4.58 -1.03 10.79
C GLY A 31 3.40 -1.37 11.71
N LEU A 32 2.25 -0.73 11.47
CA LEU A 32 1.04 -0.92 12.29
C LEU A 32 0.60 -2.39 12.29
N LEU A 33 0.53 -3.02 11.12
CA LEU A 33 0.11 -4.42 11.01
C LEU A 33 1.14 -5.37 11.62
N SER A 34 2.43 -5.04 11.53
CA SER A 34 3.47 -5.86 12.16
C SER A 34 3.35 -5.86 13.68
N GLU A 35 3.03 -4.69 14.26
CA GLU A 35 2.87 -4.55 15.69
C GLU A 35 1.59 -5.22 16.21
N ILE A 36 0.47 -5.04 15.50
CA ILE A 36 -0.83 -5.63 15.86
C ILE A 36 -0.78 -7.16 15.75
N LEU A 37 -0.22 -7.69 14.66
CA LEU A 37 -0.18 -9.14 14.40
C LEU A 37 1.07 -9.81 14.99
N LYS A 38 1.92 -9.06 15.72
CA LYS A 38 3.19 -9.52 16.29
C LYS A 38 4.05 -10.33 15.32
N THR A 39 3.95 -10.00 14.04
CA THR A 39 4.54 -10.74 12.92
C THR A 39 5.14 -9.71 11.98
N ASN A 40 6.39 -9.89 11.53
CA ASN A 40 6.95 -8.94 10.57
C ASN A 40 6.18 -9.03 9.25
N LEU A 41 5.44 -7.98 8.90
CA LEU A 41 4.60 -7.91 7.71
C LEU A 41 4.99 -6.72 6.86
N ARG A 42 5.15 -6.97 5.56
CA ARG A 42 5.45 -5.95 4.57
C ARG A 42 4.26 -5.80 3.63
N ALA A 43 3.72 -4.58 3.56
CA ALA A 43 2.68 -4.22 2.60
C ALA A 43 3.30 -3.99 1.22
N ILE A 44 2.78 -4.69 0.20
CA ILE A 44 3.20 -4.59 -1.19
C ILE A 44 2.03 -4.02 -1.99
N GLU A 45 2.23 -2.87 -2.63
CA GLU A 45 1.22 -2.27 -3.50
C GLU A 45 1.18 -3.02 -4.84
N SER A 46 0.00 -3.54 -5.20
CA SER A 46 -0.25 -4.22 -6.47
C SER A 46 -1.03 -3.35 -7.46
N LYS A 47 -2.02 -2.61 -6.97
CA LYS A 47 -2.80 -1.64 -7.76
C LYS A 47 -2.67 -0.25 -7.14
N CYS A 48 -2.71 0.78 -7.96
CA CYS A 48 -2.64 2.17 -7.50
C CYS A 48 -3.47 3.09 -8.38
N ILE A 49 -4.16 4.05 -7.76
CA ILE A 49 -4.89 5.13 -8.47
C ILE A 49 -3.93 5.95 -9.33
N ALA A 50 -2.66 6.10 -8.91
CA ALA A 50 -1.63 6.80 -9.66
C ALA A 50 -1.35 6.15 -11.04
N LYS A 51 -1.56 4.83 -11.16
CA LYS A 51 -1.48 4.05 -12.41
C LYS A 51 -2.82 3.95 -13.16
N ARG A 52 -3.81 4.78 -12.82
CA ARG A 52 -5.18 4.77 -13.37
C ARG A 52 -6.02 3.54 -12.99
N HIS A 53 -5.69 2.84 -11.92
CA HIS A 53 -6.60 1.85 -11.34
C HIS A 53 -7.73 2.52 -10.54
N PRO A 54 -8.89 1.87 -10.38
CA PRO A 54 -10.02 2.44 -9.63
C PRO A 54 -9.73 2.62 -8.12
N TYR A 55 -8.77 1.89 -7.57
CA TYR A 55 -8.38 1.94 -6.17
C TYR A 55 -6.93 1.48 -5.99
N CYS A 56 -6.35 1.72 -4.80
CA CYS A 56 -5.06 1.15 -4.43
C CYS A 56 -5.25 -0.17 -3.69
N GLU A 57 -4.45 -1.19 -4.03
CA GLU A 57 -4.54 -2.52 -3.43
C GLU A 57 -3.18 -2.90 -2.85
N PHE A 58 -3.18 -3.32 -1.59
CA PHE A 58 -1.99 -3.70 -0.85
C PHE A 58 -2.11 -5.15 -0.39
N HIS A 59 -1.06 -5.93 -0.61
CA HIS A 59 -0.94 -7.30 -0.12
C HIS A 59 0.12 -7.36 0.96
N THR A 60 -0.23 -7.85 2.15
CA THR A 60 0.76 -8.10 3.19
C THR A 60 1.39 -9.47 3.01
N LYS A 61 2.72 -9.51 3.04
CA LYS A 61 3.51 -10.73 3.07
C LYS A 61 4.47 -10.67 4.25
N THR A 62 4.74 -11.82 4.86
CA THR A 62 5.90 -11.95 5.74
C THR A 62 7.15 -11.84 4.89
N PRO A 63 8.11 -10.96 5.20
CA PRO A 63 9.42 -11.06 4.60
C PRO A 63 10.02 -12.36 5.11
N THR A 64 10.04 -13.38 4.26
CA THR A 64 10.77 -14.61 4.52
C THR A 64 12.25 -14.25 4.52
N THR A 65 12.88 -14.37 5.69
CA THR A 65 14.33 -14.25 5.89
C THR A 65 15.07 -15.27 5.03
#